data_AF-A0A8K0KZT9-F1
#
_entry.id   AF-A0A8K0KZT9-F1
#
_cell.length_a   1.000
_cell.length_b   1.000
_cell.length_c   1.000
_cell.angle_alpha   90.00
_cell.angle_beta   90.00
_cell.angle_gamma   90.00
#
_symmetry.space_group_name_H-M   'P 1'
#
loop_
_entity.id
_entity.type
_entity.pdbx_description
1 polymer ?
#
loop_
_entity_poly.entity_id
_entity_poly.type
_entity_poly.pdbx_seq_one_letter_code
_entity_poly.pdbx_strand_id
1 'polypeptide(L)'
;MTAIRLIACRTLCQKTRPATRSISRITRPGRPARLAPPQTRAASHTPSLVRWASNKALADEKIEEITELYATARDEFEIAMEETEKMTVYAEDDRAAAREELDKVKAAFKEVIEGPDKELGEEVQRRIGQRIRELEHGVKAMEELAQNQD
;
A
#
# COMPACT_ATOMS: atom_id res chain seq x y z
N MET A 1 -9.59 -17.09 -47.90
CA MET A 1 -9.24 -16.26 -49.08
C MET A 1 -8.85 -14.87 -48.58
N THR A 2 -7.71 -14.34 -49.09
CA THR A 2 -7.18 -12.94 -48.97
C THR A 2 -6.92 -12.41 -47.54
N ALA A 3 -5.71 -12.31 -46.97
CA ALA A 3 -4.39 -11.81 -47.38
C ALA A 3 -4.27 -10.28 -47.57
N ILE A 4 -3.10 -9.75 -47.16
CA ILE A 4 -2.46 -8.45 -47.52
C ILE A 4 -2.88 -7.29 -46.56
N ARG A 5 -2.02 -6.56 -45.81
CA ARG A 5 -0.74 -5.90 -46.15
C ARG A 5 0.19 -5.70 -44.93
N LEU A 6 1.46 -6.04 -45.14
CA LEU A 6 2.63 -5.39 -44.54
C LEU A 6 2.69 -3.91 -44.94
N ILE A 7 3.06 -3.02 -44.01
CA ILE A 7 3.84 -1.81 -44.34
C ILE A 7 4.93 -1.63 -43.28
N ALA A 8 6.16 -1.89 -43.71
CA ALA A 8 7.37 -1.36 -43.12
C ALA A 8 7.69 0.00 -43.78
N CYS A 9 8.12 0.98 -42.99
CA CYS A 9 8.88 2.16 -43.43
C CYS A 9 9.85 2.51 -42.28
N ARG A 10 11.16 2.28 -42.43
CA ARG A 10 12.18 3.20 -42.99
C ARG A 10 12.25 4.52 -42.19
N THR A 11 13.37 5.08 -41.74
CA THR A 11 14.81 4.86 -41.96
C THR A 11 15.59 5.77 -40.98
N LEU A 12 16.87 5.46 -40.81
CA LEU A 12 17.93 6.14 -40.06
C LEU A 12 17.90 7.69 -40.05
N CYS A 13 18.38 8.27 -38.94
CA CYS A 13 19.19 9.48 -39.01
C CYS A 13 20.34 9.42 -38.00
N GLN A 14 21.56 9.34 -38.53
CA GLN A 14 22.82 9.36 -37.82
C GLN A 14 23.17 10.81 -37.43
N LYS A 15 23.66 11.07 -36.22
CA LYS A 15 24.35 12.33 -35.89
C LYS A 15 25.72 12.07 -35.27
N THR A 16 26.70 12.24 -36.15
CA THR A 16 28.11 12.66 -36.03
C THR A 16 28.67 12.98 -34.64
N ARG A 17 29.84 12.38 -34.37
CA ARG A 17 30.81 12.69 -33.31
C ARG A 17 31.43 14.08 -33.52
N PRO A 18 31.78 14.83 -32.46
CA PRO A 18 32.83 15.82 -32.53
C PRO A 18 34.16 15.29 -31.98
N ALA A 19 35.21 15.71 -32.67
CA ALA A 19 36.59 15.28 -32.55
C ALA A 19 37.31 15.83 -31.30
N THR A 20 38.35 15.11 -30.93
CA THR A 20 39.35 15.42 -29.91
C THR A 20 40.16 16.68 -30.26
N ARG A 21 40.42 17.52 -29.25
CA ARG A 21 41.56 18.46 -29.26
C ARG A 21 42.30 18.33 -27.93
N SER A 22 43.52 17.80 -28.02
CA SER A 22 44.53 17.88 -26.97
C SER A 22 45.10 19.29 -26.93
N ILE A 23 45.20 19.86 -25.73
CA ILE A 23 45.97 21.08 -25.50
C ILE A 23 46.95 20.81 -24.36
N SER A 24 48.21 21.10 -24.67
CA SER A 24 49.39 20.80 -23.88
C SER A 24 49.48 21.60 -22.59
N ARG A 25 50.09 20.93 -21.61
CA ARG A 25 50.53 21.36 -20.28
C ARG A 25 51.29 22.70 -20.30
N ILE A 26 50.86 23.65 -19.48
CA ILE A 26 51.66 24.79 -19.01
C ILE A 26 51.75 24.69 -17.48
N THR A 27 52.96 24.46 -16.98
CA THR A 27 53.33 24.53 -15.57
C THR A 27 53.70 25.96 -15.19
N ARG A 28 53.04 26.53 -14.17
CA ARG A 28 53.54 27.67 -13.39
C ARG A 28 53.44 27.34 -11.90
N PRO A 29 54.50 27.53 -11.10
CA PRO A 29 54.43 27.43 -9.66
C PRO A 29 54.07 28.80 -9.06
N GLY A 30 53.17 28.83 -8.06
CA GLY A 30 52.89 30.08 -7.35
C GLY A 30 51.77 30.00 -6.31
N ARG A 31 52.20 29.98 -5.04
CA ARG A 31 51.48 30.26 -3.77
C ARG A 31 50.60 29.16 -3.14
N PRO A 32 50.85 28.83 -1.84
CA PRO A 32 49.91 28.04 -1.05
C PRO A 32 48.78 28.96 -0.55
N ALA A 33 47.65 28.98 -1.25
CA ALA A 33 46.40 29.42 -0.65
C ALA A 33 45.88 28.28 0.24
N ARG A 34 45.69 28.58 1.52
CA ARG A 34 45.12 27.68 2.53
C ARG A 34 43.69 27.31 2.09
N LEU A 35 43.54 26.16 1.45
CA LEU A 35 42.23 25.64 1.02
C LEU A 35 41.49 25.13 2.26
N ALA A 36 40.57 25.93 2.78
CA ALA A 36 39.47 25.38 3.57
C ALA A 36 38.60 24.55 2.62
N PRO A 37 38.25 23.30 2.93
CA PRO A 37 37.32 22.53 2.11
C PRO A 37 35.97 23.25 2.12
N PRO A 38 35.32 23.48 0.97
CA PRO A 38 33.93 23.90 0.98
C PRO A 38 33.13 22.76 1.59
N GLN A 39 32.63 22.95 2.82
CA GLN A 39 31.61 22.09 3.39
C GLN A 39 30.32 22.35 2.62
N THR A 40 30.19 21.72 1.46
CA THR A 40 28.89 21.53 0.82
C THR A 40 28.13 20.55 1.73
N ARG A 41 27.32 21.10 2.64
CA ARG A 41 26.25 20.33 3.28
C ARG A 41 25.32 19.87 2.16
N ALA A 42 25.55 18.66 1.66
CA ALA A 42 24.64 18.00 0.74
C ALA A 42 23.31 17.84 1.47
N ALA A 43 22.32 18.66 1.10
CA ALA A 43 20.98 18.54 1.63
C ALA A 43 20.39 17.21 1.16
N SER A 44 20.27 16.26 2.07
CA SER A 44 19.66 14.94 1.84
C SER A 44 18.14 15.08 1.77
N HIS A 45 17.63 15.75 0.74
CA HIS A 45 16.20 15.70 0.43
C HIS A 45 15.98 14.58 -0.57
N THR A 46 15.48 13.45 -0.09
CA THR A 46 14.93 12.42 -0.96
C THR A 46 13.80 13.04 -1.79
N PRO A 47 13.74 12.82 -3.12
CA PRO A 47 12.69 13.40 -3.94
C PRO A 47 11.32 12.88 -3.48
N SER A 48 10.34 13.78 -3.34
CA SER A 48 9.00 13.51 -2.81
C SER A 48 8.28 12.35 -3.51
N LEU A 49 8.54 12.14 -4.79
CA LEU A 49 7.99 11.07 -5.61
C LEU A 49 8.43 9.67 -5.15
N VAL A 50 9.67 9.53 -4.69
CA VAL A 50 10.19 8.25 -4.16
C VAL A 50 9.53 7.94 -2.82
N ARG A 51 9.38 8.96 -1.95
CA ARG A 51 8.68 8.82 -0.67
C ARG A 51 7.22 8.41 -0.85
N TRP A 52 6.52 9.06 -1.78
CA TRP A 52 5.14 8.73 -2.10
C TRP A 52 4.98 7.30 -2.63
N ALA A 53 5.84 6.87 -3.55
CA ALA A 53 5.81 5.51 -4.08
C ALA A 53 6.04 4.45 -2.97
N SER A 54 6.96 4.72 -2.03
CA SER A 54 7.19 3.85 -0.88
C SER A 54 5.98 3.79 0.07
N ASN A 55 5.39 4.94 0.43
CA ASN A 55 4.19 4.98 1.25
C ASN A 55 3.01 4.25 0.59
N LYS A 56 2.87 4.37 -0.75
CA LYS A 56 1.86 3.65 -1.50
C LYS A 56 2.09 2.13 -1.46
N ALA A 57 3.32 1.67 -1.65
CA ALA A 57 3.64 0.24 -1.59
C ALA A 57 3.36 -0.34 -0.20
N LEU A 58 3.73 0.38 0.86
CA LEU A 58 3.46 -0.03 2.25
C LEU A 58 1.95 -0.02 2.54
N ALA A 59 1.22 0.99 2.08
CA ALA A 59 -0.23 1.04 2.22
C ALA A 59 -0.88 -0.14 1.48
N ASP A 60 -0.44 -0.44 0.26
CA ASP A 60 -0.95 -1.56 -0.54
C ASP A 60 -0.71 -2.91 0.18
N GLU A 61 0.47 -3.12 0.79
CA GLU A 61 0.78 -4.31 1.62
C GLU A 61 -0.16 -4.44 2.83
N LYS A 62 -0.36 -3.35 3.58
CA LYS A 62 -1.28 -3.35 4.74
C LYS A 62 -2.73 -3.52 4.36
N ILE A 63 -3.12 -3.01 3.19
CA ILE A 63 -4.46 -3.22 2.64
C ILE A 63 -4.69 -4.69 2.30
N GLU A 64 -3.68 -5.39 1.76
CA GLU A 64 -3.76 -6.82 1.46
C GLU A 64 -3.94 -7.63 2.75
N GLU A 65 -3.10 -7.40 3.75
CA GLU A 65 -3.18 -8.04 5.08
C GLU A 65 -4.58 -7.88 5.71
N ILE A 66 -5.10 -6.65 5.76
CA ILE A 66 -6.44 -6.40 6.33
C ILE A 66 -7.55 -7.00 5.46
N THR A 67 -7.37 -7.06 4.14
CA THR A 67 -8.37 -7.64 3.23
C THR A 67 -8.45 -9.16 3.40
N GLU A 68 -7.32 -9.82 3.64
CA GLU A 68 -7.29 -11.26 3.96
C GLU A 68 -8.01 -11.54 5.27
N LEU A 69 -7.68 -10.81 6.35
CA LEU A 69 -8.39 -10.93 7.64
C LEU A 69 -9.89 -10.66 7.50
N TYR A 70 -10.25 -9.66 6.70
CA TYR A 70 -11.65 -9.32 6.42
C TYR A 70 -12.38 -10.45 5.70
N ALA A 71 -11.73 -11.14 4.76
CA ALA A 71 -12.33 -12.27 4.06
C ALA A 71 -12.65 -13.40 5.04
N THR A 72 -11.71 -13.77 5.91
CA THR A 72 -11.95 -14.76 6.96
C THR A 72 -13.06 -14.33 7.92
N ALA A 73 -13.02 -13.09 8.42
CA ALA A 73 -14.06 -12.59 9.32
C ALA A 73 -15.45 -12.57 8.68
N ARG A 74 -15.51 -12.33 7.37
CA ARG A 74 -16.77 -12.37 6.62
C ARG A 74 -17.30 -13.79 6.47
N ASP A 75 -16.44 -14.76 6.16
CA ASP A 75 -16.85 -16.17 6.04
C ASP A 75 -17.42 -16.68 7.37
N GLU A 76 -16.74 -16.39 8.50
CA GLU A 76 -17.24 -16.76 9.83
C GLU A 76 -18.55 -16.04 10.18
N PHE A 77 -18.70 -14.77 9.80
CA PHE A 77 -19.97 -14.05 9.96
C PHE A 77 -21.11 -14.70 9.17
N GLU A 78 -20.87 -15.14 7.93
CA GLU A 78 -21.87 -15.82 7.10
C GLU A 78 -22.29 -17.17 7.72
N ILE A 79 -21.33 -17.94 8.27
CA ILE A 79 -21.61 -19.17 9.03
C ILE A 79 -22.45 -18.85 10.28
N ALA A 80 -22.03 -17.87 11.07
CA ALA A 80 -22.72 -17.49 12.31
C ALA A 80 -24.17 -17.02 12.08
N MET A 81 -24.40 -16.28 10.98
CA MET A 81 -25.74 -15.87 10.57
C MET A 81 -26.62 -17.06 10.20
N GLU A 82 -26.10 -17.97 9.38
CA GLU A 82 -26.85 -19.16 8.94
C GLU A 82 -27.22 -20.05 10.15
N GLU A 83 -26.31 -20.24 11.09
CA GLU A 83 -26.56 -21.06 12.28
C GLU A 83 -27.49 -20.38 13.29
N THR A 84 -27.41 -19.06 13.42
CA THR A 84 -28.37 -18.28 14.23
C THR A 84 -29.77 -18.36 13.64
N GLU A 85 -29.94 -18.21 12.32
CA GLU A 85 -31.24 -18.34 11.66
C GLU A 85 -31.86 -19.74 11.82
N LYS A 86 -31.02 -20.78 11.88
CA LYS A 86 -31.45 -22.16 12.10
C LYS A 86 -31.66 -22.53 13.57
N MET A 87 -31.34 -21.63 14.52
CA MET A 87 -31.42 -21.88 15.96
C MET A 87 -30.68 -23.16 16.38
N THR A 88 -29.47 -23.36 15.85
CA THR A 88 -28.67 -24.54 16.22
C THR A 88 -27.92 -24.33 17.53
N VAL A 89 -27.45 -25.42 18.12
CA VAL A 89 -26.65 -25.37 19.36
C VAL A 89 -25.27 -24.74 19.13
N TYR A 90 -24.78 -24.72 17.89
CA TYR A 90 -23.46 -24.16 17.54
C TYR A 90 -23.49 -22.65 17.31
N ALA A 91 -24.69 -22.06 17.17
CA ALA A 91 -24.85 -20.66 16.84
C ALA A 91 -24.13 -19.71 17.83
N GLU A 92 -24.02 -20.06 19.12
CA GLU A 92 -23.29 -19.24 20.08
C GLU A 92 -21.78 -19.21 19.81
N ASP A 93 -21.19 -20.38 19.58
CA ASP A 93 -19.76 -20.53 19.30
C ASP A 93 -19.39 -19.86 17.97
N ASP A 94 -20.22 -20.01 16.93
CA ASP A 94 -19.98 -19.40 15.62
C ASP A 94 -20.09 -17.86 15.69
N ARG A 95 -21.05 -17.32 16.45
CA ARG A 95 -21.12 -15.88 16.72
C ARG A 95 -19.87 -15.38 17.46
N ALA A 96 -19.31 -16.18 18.36
CA ALA A 96 -18.06 -15.84 19.05
C ALA A 96 -16.88 -15.83 18.06
N ALA A 97 -16.78 -16.81 17.17
CA ALA A 97 -15.74 -16.86 16.12
C ALA A 97 -15.81 -15.61 15.22
N ALA A 98 -17.00 -15.22 14.76
CA ALA A 98 -17.18 -14.01 13.95
C ALA A 98 -16.74 -12.72 14.67
N ARG A 99 -17.00 -12.62 15.99
CA ARG A 99 -16.52 -11.49 16.82
C ARG A 99 -15.00 -11.47 16.93
N GLU A 100 -14.39 -12.63 17.20
CA GLU A 100 -12.94 -12.75 17.36
C GLU A 100 -12.20 -12.35 16.08
N GLU A 101 -12.64 -12.83 14.92
CA GLU A 101 -12.02 -12.46 13.64
C GLU A 101 -12.24 -10.98 13.29
N LEU A 102 -13.43 -10.42 13.59
CA LEU A 102 -13.67 -8.98 13.45
C LEU A 102 -12.72 -8.16 14.34
N ASP A 103 -12.46 -8.60 15.57
CA ASP A 103 -11.51 -7.94 16.46
C ASP A 103 -10.08 -7.97 15.92
N LYS A 104 -9.66 -9.06 15.24
CA LYS A 104 -8.36 -9.10 14.53
C LYS A 104 -8.30 -8.09 13.39
N VAL A 105 -9.36 -7.98 12.58
CA VAL A 105 -9.46 -6.97 11.52
C VAL A 105 -9.33 -5.56 12.10
N LYS A 106 -10.04 -5.28 13.20
CA LYS A 106 -10.01 -3.98 13.87
C LYS A 106 -8.65 -3.69 14.50
N ALA A 107 -7.98 -4.69 15.07
CA ALA A 107 -6.64 -4.55 15.64
C ALA A 107 -5.63 -4.16 14.56
N ALA A 108 -5.58 -4.90 13.45
CA ALA A 108 -4.69 -4.61 12.33
C ALA A 108 -4.98 -3.23 11.73
N PHE A 109 -6.26 -2.87 11.58
CA PHE A 109 -6.66 -1.55 11.06
C PHE A 109 -6.26 -0.40 12.00
N LYS A 110 -6.44 -0.56 13.31
CA LYS A 110 -6.05 0.45 14.30
C LYS A 110 -4.54 0.63 14.37
N GLU A 111 -3.77 -0.46 14.32
CA GLU A 111 -2.32 -0.40 14.29
C GLU A 111 -1.81 0.47 13.14
N VAL A 112 -2.45 0.36 11.98
CA VAL A 112 -2.10 1.14 10.79
C VAL A 112 -2.50 2.62 10.92
N ILE A 113 -3.65 2.91 11.50
CA ILE A 113 -4.15 4.29 11.67
C ILE A 113 -3.39 5.05 12.77
N GLU A 114 -3.09 4.39 13.88
CA GLU A 114 -2.39 4.96 15.03
C GLU A 114 -0.86 4.98 14.83
N GLY A 115 -0.39 4.42 13.72
CA GLY A 115 1.01 4.42 13.31
C GLY A 115 1.59 5.83 13.11
N PRO A 116 2.93 5.94 13.05
CA PRO A 116 3.62 7.23 12.93
C PRO A 116 3.36 7.93 11.58
N ASP A 117 3.06 7.16 10.54
CA ASP A 117 2.88 7.65 9.17
C ASP A 117 1.40 7.94 8.86
N LYS A 118 0.96 9.16 9.16
CA LYS A 118 -0.43 9.61 8.96
C LYS A 118 -0.94 9.45 7.52
N GLU A 119 -0.10 9.73 6.52
CA GLU A 119 -0.45 9.60 5.10
C GLU A 119 -0.84 8.16 4.72
N LEU A 120 -0.17 7.19 5.34
CA LEU A 120 -0.44 5.77 5.14
C LEU A 120 -1.75 5.39 5.83
N GLY A 121 -1.94 5.80 7.08
CA GLY A 121 -3.18 5.58 7.82
C GLY A 121 -4.42 6.13 7.09
N GLU A 122 -4.32 7.35 6.54
CA GLU A 122 -5.38 7.97 5.74
C GLU A 122 -5.69 7.19 4.45
N GLU A 123 -4.67 6.63 3.78
CA GLU A 123 -4.85 5.80 2.59
C GLU A 123 -5.61 4.52 2.91
N VAL A 124 -5.18 3.80 3.94
CA VAL A 124 -5.82 2.55 4.37
C VAL A 124 -7.24 2.80 4.88
N GLN A 125 -7.44 3.86 5.68
CA GLN A 125 -8.75 4.28 6.16
C GLN A 125 -9.72 4.54 5.02
N ARG A 126 -9.28 5.21 3.95
CA ARG A 126 -10.15 5.54 2.81
C ARG A 126 -10.57 4.32 2.01
N ARG A 127 -9.68 3.31 1.88
CA ARG A 127 -9.96 2.13 1.04
C ARG A 127 -10.72 1.02 1.75
N ILE A 128 -10.49 0.85 3.05
CA ILE A 128 -11.03 -0.30 3.81
C ILE A 128 -11.99 0.14 4.92
N GLY A 129 -11.88 1.36 5.44
CA GLY A 129 -12.64 1.78 6.62
C GLY A 129 -14.17 1.69 6.48
N GLN A 130 -14.71 1.82 5.27
CA GLN A 130 -16.14 1.59 5.03
C GLN A 130 -16.53 0.12 5.20
N ARG A 131 -15.75 -0.81 4.62
CA ARG A 131 -16.01 -2.26 4.67
C ARG A 131 -15.97 -2.79 6.10
N ILE A 132 -15.00 -2.34 6.90
CA ILE A 132 -14.91 -2.74 8.32
C ILE A 132 -16.15 -2.30 9.08
N ARG A 133 -16.61 -1.05 8.91
CA ARG A 133 -17.82 -0.55 9.58
C ARG A 133 -19.07 -1.32 9.18
N GLU A 134 -19.18 -1.70 7.91
CA GLU A 134 -20.30 -2.54 7.43
C GLU A 134 -20.30 -3.90 8.14
N LEU A 135 -19.15 -4.55 8.26
CA LEU A 135 -19.01 -5.82 8.98
C LEU A 135 -19.29 -5.65 10.48
N GLU A 136 -18.80 -4.59 11.12
CA GLU A 136 -19.11 -4.27 12.52
C GLU A 136 -20.61 -4.11 12.77
N HIS A 137 -21.29 -3.39 11.88
CA HIS A 137 -22.74 -3.22 11.97
C HIS A 137 -23.48 -4.54 11.71
N GLY A 138 -23.00 -5.37 10.78
CA GLY A 138 -23.54 -6.70 10.51
C GLY A 138 -23.45 -7.63 11.72
N VAL A 139 -22.26 -7.75 12.31
CA VAL A 139 -22.03 -8.56 13.51
C VAL A 139 -22.89 -8.07 14.67
N LYS A 140 -22.96 -6.74 14.89
CA LYS A 140 -23.83 -6.19 15.93
C LYS A 140 -25.31 -6.51 15.71
N ALA A 141 -25.80 -6.38 14.47
CA ALA A 141 -27.19 -6.69 14.15
C ALA A 141 -27.51 -8.18 14.36
N MET A 142 -26.58 -9.07 14.01
CA MET A 142 -26.69 -10.52 14.28
C MET A 142 -26.79 -10.81 15.79
N GLU A 143 -26.00 -10.13 16.61
CA GLU A 143 -26.06 -10.29 18.06
C GLU A 143 -27.39 -9.81 18.65
N GLU A 144 -27.90 -8.69 18.16
CA GLU A 144 -29.23 -8.18 18.54
C GLU A 144 -30.33 -9.18 18.11
N LEU A 145 -30.21 -9.80 16.94
CA LEU A 145 -31.12 -10.86 16.50
C LEU A 145 -31.09 -12.07 17.42
N ALA A 146 -29.90 -12.55 17.79
CA ALA A 146 -29.74 -13.69 18.70
C ALA A 146 -30.35 -13.42 20.08
N GLN A 147 -30.14 -12.23 20.65
CA GLN A 147 -30.74 -11.84 21.94
C GLN A 147 -32.28 -11.82 21.93
N ASN A 148 -32.90 -11.65 20.77
CA ASN A 148 -34.35 -11.69 20.62
C ASN A 148 -34.90 -13.10 20.35
N GLN A 149 -34.03 -14.08 20.13
CA GLN A 149 -34.39 -15.47 19.82
C GLN A 149 -34.27 -16.41 21.03
N ASP A 150 -33.51 -16.02 22.06
CA ASP A 150 -33.46 -16.67 23.38
C ASP A 150 -34.71 -16.39 24.24
#